data_AF-A0A5J4TP19-F1
#
_entry.id   AF-A0A5J4TP19-F1
#
_cell.length_a   1.000
_cell.length_b   1.000
_cell.length_c   1.000
_cell.angle_alpha   90.00
_cell.angle_beta   90.00
_cell.angle_gamma   90.00
#
_symmetry.space_group_name_H-M   'P 1'
#
loop_
_entity.id
_entity.type
_entity.pdbx_description
1 polymer ?
#
loop_
_entity_poly.entity_id
_entity_poly.type
_entity_poly.pdbx_seq_one_letter_code
_entity_poly.pdbx_strand_id
1 'polypeptide(L)'
;MIDKIKKNKISELPDWVSNQMKEVIKWMMNNNENHRPTTKMILSHDTVLIDNERALAERDRERIEKDRLQVELDSERIEKDQQKRRADTTQSELDKLVTKTNESQEVVNAFQQQIEITQSEVTRLTTENQNLKAELSKLRPLTTSPKQQSRSEPKHQQIIRSIPPSLNPNMLVSIIPDEEVAYQEGLKIVHKDNQNKCTVAFNPIISNGIVRFGGFFEDSDVYPFFSMSI
;
A
#
# COMPACT_ATOMS: atom_id res chain seq x y z
N MET A 1 20.91 17.43 82.26
CA MET A 1 21.02 16.93 80.86
C MET A 1 22.48 16.77 80.46
N ILE A 2 23.31 17.80 80.64
CA ILE A 2 24.76 17.81 80.37
C ILE A 2 25.50 16.68 81.12
N ASP A 3 25.15 16.40 82.37
CA ASP A 3 25.80 15.33 83.15
C ASP A 3 25.52 13.91 82.63
N LYS A 4 24.40 13.71 81.90
CA LYS A 4 24.10 12.40 81.28
C LYS A 4 24.95 12.17 80.03
N ILE A 5 25.21 13.23 79.27
CA ILE A 5 26.09 13.22 78.09
C ILE A 5 27.54 12.98 78.52
N LYS A 6 28.02 13.69 79.55
CA LYS A 6 29.38 13.50 80.09
C LYS A 6 29.62 12.09 80.64
N LYS A 7 28.57 11.42 81.15
CA LYS A 7 28.64 10.06 81.71
C LYS A 7 28.43 8.95 80.68
N ASN A 8 28.29 9.28 79.39
CA ASN A 8 28.07 8.34 78.29
C ASN A 8 27.04 7.23 78.60
N LYS A 9 25.93 7.59 79.27
CA LYS A 9 24.84 6.65 79.56
C LYS A 9 23.98 6.51 78.31
N ILE A 10 24.40 5.60 77.43
CA ILE A 10 23.69 5.27 76.19
C ILE A 10 22.41 4.50 76.53
N SER A 11 21.28 4.90 75.94
CA SER A 11 20.09 4.06 75.84
C SER A 11 20.39 2.91 74.88
N GLU A 12 20.10 1.67 75.26
CA GLU A 12 20.40 0.49 74.43
C GLU A 12 19.84 0.67 73.00
N LEU A 13 20.71 0.41 72.01
CA LEU A 13 20.32 0.50 70.61
C LEU A 13 19.36 -0.66 70.29
N PRO A 14 18.22 -0.39 69.62
CA PRO A 14 17.24 -1.43 69.29
C PRO A 14 17.82 -2.65 68.58
N ASP A 15 17.16 -3.79 68.71
CA ASP A 15 17.62 -5.07 68.15
C ASP A 15 17.61 -5.13 66.61
N TRP A 16 16.84 -4.26 65.95
CA TRP A 16 16.81 -4.18 64.49
C TRP A 16 18.08 -3.54 63.89
N VAL A 17 18.92 -2.88 64.70
CA VAL A 17 20.19 -2.30 64.25
C VAL A 17 21.26 -3.39 64.17
N SER A 18 21.94 -3.51 63.04
CA SER A 18 23.01 -4.50 62.86
C SER A 18 24.15 -4.29 63.85
N ASN A 19 24.80 -5.37 64.29
CA ASN A 19 25.91 -5.30 65.25
C ASN A 19 27.07 -4.44 64.74
N GLN A 20 27.32 -4.43 63.42
CA GLN A 20 28.34 -3.59 62.78
C GLN A 20 28.00 -2.09 62.92
N MET A 21 26.75 -1.71 62.63
CA MET A 21 26.29 -0.32 62.79
C MET A 21 26.27 0.11 64.27
N LYS A 22 25.91 -0.80 65.19
CA LYS A 22 25.98 -0.55 66.65
C LYS A 22 27.39 -0.18 67.10
N GLU A 23 28.42 -0.86 66.59
CA GLU A 23 29.82 -0.56 66.92
C GLU A 23 30.28 0.78 66.32
N VAL A 24 29.91 1.09 65.07
CA VAL A 24 30.22 2.41 64.47
C VAL A 24 29.59 3.55 65.28
N ILE A 25 28.31 3.43 65.64
CA ILE A 25 27.60 4.44 66.46
C ILE A 25 28.27 4.59 67.84
N LYS A 26 28.66 3.47 68.46
CA LYS A 26 29.37 3.46 69.75
C LYS A 26 30.72 4.16 69.66
N TRP A 27 31.47 4.00 68.58
CA TRP A 27 32.73 4.73 68.36
C TRP A 27 32.48 6.23 68.11
N MET A 28 31.43 6.60 67.36
CA MET A 28 31.06 8.00 67.12
C MET A 28 30.68 8.76 68.40
N MET A 29 30.09 8.07 69.38
CA MET A 29 29.64 8.67 70.64
C MET A 29 30.71 8.66 71.75
N ASN A 30 31.95 8.29 71.44
CA ASN A 30 33.02 8.18 72.45
C ASN A 30 33.30 9.56 73.12
N ASN A 31 33.56 9.55 74.43
CA ASN A 31 33.89 10.76 75.21
C ASN A 31 35.21 11.42 74.76
N ASN A 32 36.15 10.62 74.24
CA ASN A 32 37.41 11.13 73.70
C ASN A 32 37.27 11.40 72.20
N GLU A 33 37.47 12.66 71.80
CA GLU A 33 37.35 13.12 70.41
C GLU A 33 38.27 12.36 69.45
N ASN A 34 39.51 12.08 69.87
CA ASN A 34 40.51 11.40 69.04
C ASN A 34 40.19 9.91 68.79
N HIS A 35 39.22 9.35 69.52
CA HIS A 35 38.77 7.97 69.33
C HIS A 35 37.48 7.88 68.51
N ARG A 36 36.90 9.03 68.11
CA ARG A 36 35.76 9.04 67.19
C ARG A 36 36.25 8.80 65.77
N PRO A 37 35.54 7.97 64.98
CA PRO A 37 35.92 7.71 63.61
C PRO A 37 35.79 8.99 62.77
N THR A 38 36.69 9.15 61.80
CA THR A 38 36.58 10.23 60.82
C THR A 38 35.51 9.90 59.77
N THR A 39 35.00 10.92 59.08
CA THR A 39 34.04 10.74 57.99
C THR A 39 34.54 9.75 56.93
N LYS A 40 35.84 9.76 56.63
CA LYS A 40 36.44 8.79 55.70
C LYS A 40 36.33 7.36 56.23
N MET A 41 36.62 7.13 57.51
CA MET A 41 36.48 5.80 58.12
C MET A 41 35.04 5.31 58.17
N ILE A 42 34.07 6.20 58.39
CA ILE A 42 32.64 5.87 58.37
C ILE A 42 32.20 5.50 56.94
N LEU A 43 32.60 6.29 55.94
CA LEU A 43 32.30 6.03 54.54
C LEU A 43 33.00 4.78 54.00
N SER A 44 34.17 4.44 54.53
CA SER A 44 34.91 3.21 54.22
C SER A 44 34.42 1.99 54.99
N HIS A 45 33.42 2.13 55.86
CA HIS A 45 32.83 0.97 56.52
C HIS A 45 32.03 0.14 55.51
N ASP A 46 32.22 -1.18 55.51
CA ASP A 46 31.68 -2.11 54.49
C ASP A 46 30.19 -1.92 54.22
N THR A 47 29.38 -1.69 55.26
CA THR A 47 27.93 -1.46 55.10
C THR A 47 27.63 -0.19 54.29
N VAL A 48 28.36 0.90 54.58
CA VAL A 48 28.17 2.19 53.91
C VAL A 48 28.70 2.17 52.48
N LEU A 49 29.80 1.44 52.23
CA LEU A 49 30.32 1.22 50.88
C LEU A 49 29.31 0.47 50.02
N ILE A 50 28.79 -0.66 50.51
CA ILE A 50 27.82 -1.48 49.78
C ILE A 50 26.54 -0.69 49.49
N ASP A 51 26.03 0.08 50.46
CA ASP A 51 24.82 0.88 50.26
C ASP A 51 25.04 2.01 49.25
N ASN A 52 26.21 2.67 49.26
CA ASN A 52 26.57 3.68 48.27
C ASN A 52 26.72 3.08 46.87
N GLU A 53 27.38 1.93 46.74
CA GLU A 53 27.52 1.21 45.47
C GLU A 53 26.17 0.78 44.91
N ARG A 54 25.27 0.26 45.76
CA ARG A 54 23.89 -0.07 45.38
C ARG A 54 23.14 1.16 44.91
N ALA A 55 23.21 2.27 45.64
CA ALA A 55 22.53 3.51 45.28
C ALA A 55 23.05 4.10 43.96
N LEU A 56 24.35 3.97 43.67
CA LEU A 56 24.93 4.35 42.38
C LEU A 56 24.40 3.45 41.26
N ALA A 57 24.46 2.13 41.45
CA ALA A 57 23.99 1.16 40.46
C ALA A 57 22.48 1.30 40.17
N GLU A 58 21.67 1.63 41.17
CA GLU A 58 20.24 1.86 41.03
C GLU A 58 19.95 3.13 40.23
N ARG A 59 20.64 4.24 40.52
CA ARG A 59 20.55 5.46 39.70
C ARG A 59 20.96 5.23 38.26
N ASP A 60 22.02 4.45 38.02
CA ASP A 60 22.45 4.15 36.66
C ASP A 60 21.43 3.27 35.91
N ARG A 61 20.84 2.28 36.58
CA ARG A 61 19.74 1.48 36.02
C ARG A 61 18.53 2.34 35.68
N GLU A 62 18.13 3.25 36.58
CA GLU A 62 17.02 4.17 36.33
C GLU A 62 17.28 5.08 35.13
N ARG A 63 18.52 5.58 34.97
CA ARG A 63 18.90 6.39 33.81
C ARG A 63 18.82 5.58 32.52
N ILE A 64 19.35 4.36 32.50
CA ILE A 64 19.30 3.48 31.34
C ILE A 64 17.86 3.15 30.96
N GLU A 65 17.02 2.81 31.95
CA GLU A 65 15.62 2.47 31.68
C GLU A 65 14.82 3.68 31.20
N LYS A 66 15.08 4.88 31.75
CA LYS A 66 14.48 6.12 31.26
C LYS A 66 14.87 6.41 29.80
N ASP A 67 16.13 6.26 29.46
CA ASP A 67 16.62 6.46 28.09
C ASP A 67 15.99 5.43 27.14
N ARG A 68 15.87 4.18 27.58
CA ARG A 68 15.20 3.11 26.82
C ARG A 68 13.72 3.42 26.59
N LEU A 69 12.98 3.81 27.62
CA LEU A 69 11.57 4.20 27.51
C LEU A 69 11.37 5.42 26.62
N GLN A 70 12.32 6.37 26.65
CA GLN A 70 12.28 7.54 25.78
C GLN A 70 12.42 7.15 24.30
N VAL A 71 13.38 6.27 23.99
CA VAL A 71 13.56 5.74 22.63
C VAL A 71 12.33 4.98 22.16
N GLU A 72 11.73 4.16 23.03
CA GLU A 72 10.53 3.40 22.70
C GLU A 72 9.33 4.32 22.42
N LEU A 73 9.14 5.37 23.22
CA LEU A 73 8.11 6.39 23.01
C LEU A 73 8.29 7.16 21.70
N ASP A 74 9.52 7.54 21.37
CA ASP A 74 9.82 8.24 20.12
C ASP A 74 9.61 7.32 18.90
N SER A 75 9.94 6.03 19.02
CA SER A 75 9.67 5.05 17.97
C SER A 75 8.17 4.84 17.75
N GLU A 76 7.39 4.75 18.83
CA GLU A 76 5.93 4.60 18.75
C GLU A 76 5.28 5.83 18.08
N ARG A 77 5.77 7.04 18.39
CA ARG A 77 5.32 8.28 17.73
C ARG A 77 5.59 8.25 16.23
N ILE A 78 6.78 7.82 15.82
CA ILE A 78 7.15 7.71 14.40
C ILE A 78 6.25 6.70 13.68
N GLU A 79 6.01 5.54 14.29
CA GLU A 79 5.15 4.51 13.71
C GLU A 79 3.71 5.00 13.57
N LYS A 80 3.17 5.66 14.60
CA LYS A 80 1.82 6.23 14.55
C LYS A 80 1.68 7.28 13.46
N ASP A 81 2.67 8.15 13.29
CA ASP A 81 2.68 9.14 12.21
C ASP A 81 2.78 8.48 10.83
N GLN A 82 3.51 7.38 10.71
CA GLN A 82 3.57 6.61 9.47
C GLN A 82 2.23 5.95 9.15
N GLN A 83 1.56 5.34 10.14
CA GLN A 83 0.23 4.77 9.98
C GLN A 83 -0.79 5.83 9.57
N LYS A 84 -0.75 7.01 10.19
CA LYS A 84 -1.62 8.14 9.82
C LYS A 84 -1.43 8.54 8.36
N ARG A 85 -0.17 8.73 7.92
CA ARG A 85 0.12 9.04 6.51
C ARG A 85 -0.39 7.97 5.54
N ARG A 86 -0.29 6.69 5.91
CA ARG A 86 -0.83 5.59 5.08
C ARG A 86 -2.36 5.68 4.97
N ALA A 87 -3.04 5.90 6.09
CA ALA A 87 -4.49 6.05 6.13
C ALA A 87 -4.96 7.24 5.29
N ASP A 88 -4.29 8.39 5.40
CA ASP A 88 -4.60 9.60 4.63
C ASP A 88 -4.44 9.34 3.12
N THR A 89 -3.39 8.63 2.70
CA THR A 89 -3.18 8.23 1.31
C THR A 89 -4.29 7.30 0.82
N THR A 90 -4.62 6.25 1.58
CA THR A 90 -5.69 5.31 1.21
C THR A 90 -7.05 6.01 1.08
N GLN A 91 -7.34 6.97 1.97
CA GLN A 91 -8.57 7.75 1.88
C GLN A 91 -8.59 8.63 0.62
N SER A 92 -7.46 9.31 0.31
CA SER A 92 -7.33 10.11 -0.91
C SER A 92 -7.50 9.28 -2.19
N GLU A 93 -6.96 8.06 -2.22
CA GLU A 93 -7.14 7.13 -3.34
C GLU A 93 -8.59 6.66 -3.47
N LEU A 94 -9.26 6.38 -2.34
CA LEU A 94 -10.67 5.99 -2.31
C LEU A 94 -11.56 7.11 -2.85
N ASP A 95 -11.34 8.35 -2.42
CA ASP A 95 -12.11 9.51 -2.86
C ASP A 95 -11.96 9.74 -4.38
N LYS A 96 -10.74 9.58 -4.91
CA LYS A 96 -10.49 9.62 -6.37
C LYS A 96 -11.24 8.52 -7.12
N LEU A 97 -11.28 7.32 -6.57
CA LEU A 97 -11.95 6.18 -7.19
C LEU A 97 -13.47 6.38 -7.19
N VAL A 98 -14.04 6.84 -6.08
CA VAL A 98 -15.46 7.22 -5.97
C VAL A 98 -15.82 8.30 -6.99
N THR A 99 -14.97 9.32 -7.16
CA THR A 99 -15.20 10.39 -8.13
C THR A 99 -15.24 9.83 -9.56
N LYS A 100 -14.27 9.01 -9.94
CA LYS A 100 -14.24 8.34 -11.25
C LYS A 100 -15.45 7.42 -11.47
N THR A 101 -15.89 6.72 -10.44
CA THR A 101 -17.10 5.88 -10.51
C THR A 101 -18.34 6.72 -10.76
N ASN A 102 -18.49 7.86 -10.07
CA ASN A 102 -19.61 8.77 -10.29
C ASN A 102 -19.59 9.35 -11.71
N GLU A 103 -18.44 9.84 -12.17
CA GLU A 103 -18.27 10.33 -13.56
C GLU A 103 -18.63 9.24 -14.58
N SER A 104 -18.15 8.01 -14.38
CA SER A 104 -18.49 6.89 -15.26
C SER A 104 -19.99 6.56 -15.22
N GLN A 105 -20.64 6.68 -14.07
CA GLN A 105 -22.08 6.44 -13.94
C GLN A 105 -22.90 7.51 -14.68
N GLU A 106 -22.47 8.78 -14.64
CA GLU A 106 -23.11 9.84 -15.41
C GLU A 106 -23.01 9.61 -16.91
N VAL A 107 -21.85 9.17 -17.40
CA VAL A 107 -21.68 8.82 -18.83
C VAL A 107 -22.60 7.67 -19.24
N VAL A 108 -22.71 6.62 -18.41
CA VAL A 108 -23.63 5.50 -18.65
C VAL A 108 -25.07 5.98 -18.70
N ASN A 109 -25.48 6.84 -17.78
CA ASN A 109 -26.85 7.38 -17.74
C ASN A 109 -27.15 8.25 -18.97
N ALA A 110 -26.22 9.11 -19.39
CA ALA A 110 -26.38 9.94 -20.59
C ALA A 110 -26.46 9.10 -21.88
N PHE A 111 -25.64 8.05 -21.97
CA PHE A 111 -25.68 7.12 -23.10
C PHE A 111 -26.99 6.34 -23.16
N GLN A 112 -27.49 5.88 -22.01
CA GLN A 112 -28.79 5.21 -21.91
C GLN A 112 -29.94 6.12 -22.38
N GLN A 113 -29.95 7.39 -21.98
CA GLN A 113 -30.94 8.36 -22.46
C GLN A 113 -30.86 8.57 -23.98
N GLN A 114 -29.66 8.65 -24.56
CA GLN A 114 -29.52 8.74 -26.02
C GLN A 114 -30.08 7.51 -26.74
N ILE A 115 -29.85 6.30 -26.20
CA ILE A 115 -30.41 5.07 -26.76
C ILE A 115 -31.95 5.13 -26.76
N GLU A 116 -32.55 5.54 -25.65
CA GLU A 116 -34.02 5.63 -25.52
C GLU A 116 -34.62 6.65 -26.50
N ILE A 117 -34.01 7.83 -26.63
CA ILE A 117 -34.44 8.86 -27.59
C ILE A 117 -34.35 8.31 -29.01
N THR A 118 -33.23 7.68 -29.36
CA THR A 118 -33.01 7.13 -30.71
C THR A 118 -34.00 6.01 -31.02
N GLN A 119 -34.25 5.11 -30.06
CA GLN A 119 -35.23 4.02 -30.23
C GLN A 119 -36.65 4.55 -30.41
N SER A 120 -37.04 5.57 -29.64
CA SER A 120 -38.33 6.24 -29.79
C SER A 120 -38.48 6.87 -31.18
N GLU A 121 -37.44 7.54 -31.67
CA GLU A 121 -37.43 8.16 -32.99
C GLU A 121 -37.49 7.13 -34.12
N VAL A 122 -36.74 6.03 -34.01
CA VAL A 122 -36.82 4.89 -34.96
C VAL A 122 -38.24 4.31 -34.98
N THR A 123 -38.87 4.16 -33.83
CA THR A 123 -40.25 3.64 -33.72
C THR A 123 -41.25 4.60 -34.39
N ARG A 124 -41.11 5.91 -34.14
CA ARG A 124 -41.93 6.97 -34.75
C ARG A 124 -41.79 6.95 -36.28
N LEU A 125 -40.56 7.00 -36.79
CA LEU A 125 -40.27 7.00 -38.23
C LEU A 125 -40.72 5.71 -38.92
N THR A 126 -40.61 4.56 -38.24
CA THR A 126 -41.10 3.28 -38.78
C THR A 126 -42.62 3.30 -38.93
N THR A 127 -43.34 3.83 -37.94
CA THR A 127 -44.80 3.97 -37.99
C THR A 127 -45.24 4.94 -39.09
N GLU A 128 -44.54 6.06 -39.24
CA GLU A 128 -44.80 7.04 -40.31
C GLU A 128 -44.57 6.44 -41.70
N ASN A 129 -43.45 5.73 -41.89
CA ASN A 129 -43.18 5.02 -43.15
C ASN A 129 -44.25 3.96 -43.47
N GLN A 130 -44.76 3.25 -42.48
CA GLN A 130 -45.87 2.30 -42.65
C GLN A 130 -47.16 3.02 -43.07
N ASN A 131 -47.49 4.13 -42.42
CA ASN A 131 -48.67 4.94 -42.75
C ASN A 131 -48.58 5.52 -44.17
N LEU A 132 -47.44 6.09 -44.55
CA LEU A 132 -47.20 6.61 -45.90
C LEU A 132 -47.30 5.50 -46.95
N LYS A 133 -46.78 4.31 -46.67
CA LYS A 133 -46.91 3.15 -47.57
C LYS A 133 -48.38 2.72 -47.72
N ALA A 134 -49.17 2.77 -46.66
CA ALA A 134 -50.60 2.47 -46.70
C ALA A 134 -51.39 3.54 -47.49
N GLU A 135 -51.10 4.82 -47.27
CA GLU A 135 -51.65 5.96 -48.05
C GLU A 135 -51.35 5.81 -49.55
N LEU A 136 -50.10 5.53 -49.91
CA LEU A 136 -49.70 5.30 -51.31
C LEU A 136 -50.42 4.09 -51.93
N SER A 137 -50.70 3.05 -51.15
CA SER A 137 -51.47 1.90 -51.63
C SER A 137 -52.94 2.24 -51.88
N LYS A 138 -53.52 3.17 -51.13
CA LYS A 138 -54.91 3.66 -51.31
C LYS A 138 -55.05 4.60 -52.51
N LEU A 139 -53.98 5.29 -52.91
CA LEU A 139 -53.96 6.17 -54.09
C LEU A 139 -53.73 5.42 -55.41
N ARG A 140 -53.28 4.15 -55.35
CA ARG A 140 -53.06 3.30 -56.52
C ARG A 140 -54.27 2.77 -57.30
N PRO A 141 -55.56 2.88 -56.88
CA PRO A 141 -56.67 2.43 -57.73
C PRO A 141 -56.94 3.28 -58.98
N LEU A 142 -56.29 4.44 -59.17
CA LEU A 142 -56.72 5.42 -60.19
C LEU A 142 -55.81 5.56 -61.43
N THR A 143 -54.69 4.84 -61.55
CA THR A 143 -53.88 4.89 -62.78
C THR A 143 -53.28 3.53 -63.18
N THR A 144 -53.98 2.87 -64.12
CA THR A 144 -53.45 2.11 -65.29
C THR A 144 -52.36 1.03 -65.14
N SER A 145 -52.78 -0.21 -65.44
CA SER A 145 -52.14 -1.30 -66.21
C SER A 145 -50.88 -2.06 -65.70
N PRO A 146 -50.83 -3.41 -65.84
CA PRO A 146 -49.77 -4.25 -65.29
C PRO A 146 -48.62 -4.44 -66.29
N LYS A 147 -47.39 -4.07 -65.88
CA LYS A 147 -46.19 -4.61 -66.52
C LYS A 147 -45.05 -4.68 -65.51
N GLN A 148 -44.54 -5.90 -65.36
CA GLN A 148 -43.17 -6.29 -64.99
C GLN A 148 -42.42 -5.37 -64.02
N GLN A 149 -41.95 -5.94 -62.90
CA GLN A 149 -40.59 -6.50 -62.83
C GLN A 149 -40.17 -6.65 -61.36
N SER A 150 -40.00 -7.91 -60.97
CA SER A 150 -39.03 -8.42 -59.99
C SER A 150 -38.10 -7.42 -59.30
N ARG A 151 -38.10 -7.43 -57.96
CA ARG A 151 -36.84 -7.49 -57.20
C ARG A 151 -37.09 -8.04 -55.80
N SER A 152 -36.47 -9.17 -55.55
CA SER A 152 -36.42 -9.90 -54.27
C SER A 152 -35.96 -9.02 -53.11
N GLU A 153 -36.60 -9.24 -51.96
CA GLU A 153 -36.29 -8.63 -50.65
C GLU A 153 -34.80 -8.76 -50.28
N PRO A 154 -34.18 -7.73 -49.68
CA PRO A 154 -32.85 -7.88 -49.10
C PRO A 154 -32.96 -8.69 -47.80
N LYS A 155 -32.33 -9.86 -47.80
CA LYS A 155 -32.08 -10.66 -46.59
C LYS A 155 -31.44 -9.76 -45.52
N HIS A 156 -32.04 -9.69 -44.34
CA HIS A 156 -31.40 -9.16 -43.13
C HIS A 156 -30.11 -9.95 -42.90
N GLN A 157 -28.97 -9.37 -43.23
CA GLN A 157 -27.69 -9.87 -42.75
C GLN A 157 -27.62 -9.58 -41.26
N GLN A 158 -27.80 -10.63 -40.44
CA GLN A 158 -27.26 -10.62 -39.09
C GLN A 158 -25.77 -10.31 -39.21
N ILE A 159 -25.37 -9.12 -38.77
CA ILE A 159 -23.97 -8.77 -38.59
C ILE A 159 -23.48 -9.62 -37.41
N ILE A 160 -23.06 -10.85 -37.70
CA ILE A 160 -22.05 -11.49 -36.87
C ILE A 160 -20.83 -10.61 -37.09
N ARG A 161 -20.47 -9.82 -36.07
CA ARG A 161 -19.21 -9.07 -36.02
C ARG A 161 -18.09 -10.10 -36.19
N SER A 162 -17.63 -10.30 -37.42
CA SER A 162 -16.40 -11.03 -37.69
C SER A 162 -15.28 -10.14 -37.16
N ILE A 163 -14.64 -10.57 -36.08
CA ILE A 163 -13.41 -9.96 -35.61
C ILE A 163 -12.42 -10.08 -36.78
N PRO A 164 -11.84 -8.98 -37.28
CA PRO A 164 -10.91 -9.07 -38.39
C PRO A 164 -9.71 -9.94 -38.00
N PRO A 165 -9.13 -10.68 -38.96
CA PRO A 165 -8.03 -11.59 -38.69
C PRO A 165 -6.84 -10.85 -38.09
N SER A 166 -6.08 -11.59 -37.28
CA SER A 166 -4.87 -11.18 -36.56
C SER A 166 -3.96 -10.29 -37.39
N LEU A 167 -3.35 -9.30 -36.72
CA LEU A 167 -2.43 -8.32 -37.26
C LEU A 167 -1.34 -8.90 -38.17
N ASN A 168 -0.92 -8.09 -39.15
CA ASN A 168 0.33 -8.31 -39.88
C ASN A 168 1.50 -8.36 -38.87
N PRO A 169 2.32 -9.43 -38.85
CA PRO A 169 3.46 -9.58 -37.94
C PRO A 169 4.40 -8.37 -37.90
N ASN A 170 4.51 -7.64 -39.01
CA ASN A 170 5.39 -6.48 -39.14
C ASN A 170 4.90 -5.23 -38.39
N MET A 171 3.73 -5.27 -37.76
CA MET A 171 3.19 -4.14 -37.00
C MET A 171 3.59 -4.17 -35.51
N LEU A 172 4.12 -5.28 -35.01
CA LEU A 172 4.61 -5.43 -33.64
C LEU A 172 6.13 -5.45 -33.64
N VAL A 173 6.71 -4.26 -33.59
CA VAL A 173 8.15 -4.10 -33.37
C VAL A 173 8.39 -4.03 -31.87
N SER A 174 9.14 -4.98 -31.34
CA SER A 174 9.57 -4.97 -29.95
C SER A 174 10.62 -3.90 -29.72
N ILE A 175 10.51 -3.18 -28.61
CA ILE A 175 11.53 -2.28 -28.09
C ILE A 175 12.30 -3.08 -27.05
N ILE A 176 13.48 -3.58 -27.43
CA ILE A 176 14.37 -4.35 -26.56
C ILE A 176 15.59 -3.49 -26.26
N PRO A 177 15.84 -3.11 -24.99
CA PRO A 177 16.99 -2.27 -24.62
C PRO A 177 18.34 -2.94 -24.86
N ASP A 178 18.40 -4.27 -24.75
CA ASP A 178 19.63 -5.06 -24.85
C ASP A 178 19.41 -6.33 -25.70
N GLU A 179 19.86 -6.29 -26.95
CA GLU A 179 19.75 -7.39 -27.91
C GLU A 179 20.66 -8.59 -27.55
N GLU A 180 21.60 -8.42 -26.62
CA GLU A 180 22.43 -9.51 -26.09
C GLU A 180 21.67 -10.39 -25.09
N VAL A 181 20.56 -9.89 -24.52
CA VAL A 181 19.73 -10.60 -23.53
C VAL A 181 18.45 -11.16 -24.14
N ALA A 182 17.84 -10.47 -25.10
CA ALA A 182 16.69 -11.00 -25.83
C ALA A 182 16.64 -10.45 -27.26
N TYR A 183 15.99 -11.16 -28.17
CA TYR A 183 15.72 -10.65 -29.51
C TYR A 183 14.36 -11.13 -30.01
N GLN A 184 13.84 -10.45 -31.03
CA GLN A 184 12.58 -10.80 -31.67
C GLN A 184 12.84 -11.42 -33.05
N GLU A 185 12.23 -12.59 -33.29
CA GLU A 185 12.18 -13.23 -34.60
C GLU A 185 10.72 -13.38 -35.03
N GLY A 186 10.24 -12.43 -35.84
CA GLY A 186 8.83 -12.37 -36.25
C GLY A 186 7.91 -12.14 -35.04
N LEU A 187 7.02 -13.10 -34.75
CA LEU A 187 6.12 -13.04 -33.57
C LEU A 187 6.68 -13.74 -32.33
N LYS A 188 7.93 -14.22 -32.39
CA LYS A 188 8.60 -14.91 -31.30
C LYS A 188 9.57 -13.95 -30.60
N ILE A 189 9.51 -13.91 -29.27
CA ILE A 189 10.53 -13.31 -28.41
C ILE A 189 11.39 -14.44 -27.86
N VAL A 190 12.70 -14.34 -28.02
CA VAL A 190 13.67 -15.31 -27.53
C VAL A 190 14.54 -14.64 -26.47
N HIS A 191 14.50 -15.17 -25.25
CA HIS A 191 15.43 -14.79 -24.18
C HIS A 191 16.69 -15.67 -24.26
N LYS A 192 17.86 -15.04 -24.19
CA LYS A 192 19.16 -15.72 -24.22
C LYS A 192 19.53 -16.10 -22.78
N ASP A 193 19.87 -17.36 -22.57
CA ASP A 193 20.25 -17.94 -21.26
C ASP A 193 21.52 -17.28 -20.69
N ASN A 194 21.35 -16.12 -20.06
CA ASN A 194 22.43 -15.35 -19.44
C ASN A 194 22.09 -14.88 -18.02
N GLN A 195 21.07 -15.48 -17.38
CA GLN A 195 20.55 -15.15 -16.04
C GLN A 195 20.14 -13.68 -15.83
N ASN A 196 20.19 -12.84 -16.89
CA ASN A 196 19.84 -11.43 -16.81
C ASN A 196 18.36 -11.24 -17.14
N LYS A 197 17.72 -10.38 -16.35
CA LYS A 197 16.33 -9.99 -16.61
C LYS A 197 16.26 -9.09 -17.85
N CYS A 198 15.37 -9.42 -18.78
CA CYS A 198 15.06 -8.56 -19.92
C CYS A 198 13.66 -7.97 -19.78
N THR A 199 13.47 -6.74 -20.26
CA THR A 199 12.14 -6.14 -20.44
C THR A 199 11.93 -5.89 -21.92
N VAL A 200 10.87 -6.46 -22.48
CA VAL A 200 10.47 -6.25 -23.87
C VAL A 200 9.20 -5.39 -23.87
N ALA A 201 9.29 -4.20 -24.46
CA ALA A 201 8.17 -3.28 -24.55
C ALA A 201 7.60 -3.24 -25.97
N PHE A 202 6.31 -2.91 -26.09
CA PHE A 202 5.64 -2.72 -27.38
C PHE A 202 4.92 -1.38 -27.38
N ASN A 203 5.01 -0.65 -28.49
CA ASN A 203 4.27 0.60 -28.70
C ASN A 203 3.24 0.42 -29.82
N PRO A 204 2.01 -0.04 -29.51
CA PRO A 204 1.00 -0.27 -30.52
C PRO A 204 0.39 1.06 -31.00
N ILE A 205 0.44 1.32 -32.31
CA ILE A 205 -0.25 2.46 -32.92
C ILE A 205 -1.70 2.03 -33.23
N ILE A 206 -2.65 2.37 -32.35
CA ILE A 206 -4.07 2.03 -32.50
C ILE A 206 -4.85 3.31 -32.78
N SER A 207 -5.43 3.42 -33.98
CA SER A 207 -6.22 4.61 -34.37
C SER A 207 -7.70 4.51 -33.98
N ASN A 208 -8.31 3.32 -34.03
CA ASN A 208 -9.66 3.05 -33.54
C ASN A 208 -9.88 1.52 -33.36
N GLY A 209 -10.72 1.13 -32.40
CA GLY A 209 -11.15 -0.26 -32.19
C GLY A 209 -10.36 -1.05 -31.14
N ILE A 210 -10.55 -2.38 -31.15
CA ILE A 210 -9.86 -3.33 -30.27
C ILE A 210 -8.88 -4.14 -31.10
N VAL A 211 -7.63 -4.19 -30.66
CA VAL A 211 -6.56 -4.92 -31.33
C VAL A 211 -6.20 -6.16 -30.51
N ARG A 212 -6.09 -7.31 -31.18
CA ARG A 212 -5.57 -8.55 -30.60
C ARG A 212 -4.25 -8.88 -31.27
N PHE A 213 -3.23 -9.11 -30.47
CA PHE A 213 -1.99 -9.73 -30.93
C PHE A 213 -1.62 -10.90 -30.04
N GLY A 214 -0.93 -11.85 -30.65
CA GLY A 214 -0.39 -13.02 -29.99
C GLY A 214 1.00 -13.29 -30.54
N GLY A 215 1.81 -13.97 -29.74
CA GLY A 215 3.17 -14.33 -30.08
C GLY A 215 3.61 -15.51 -29.24
N PHE A 216 4.87 -15.88 -29.40
CA PHE A 216 5.51 -16.95 -28.63
C PHE A 216 6.63 -16.35 -27.79
N PHE A 217 6.76 -16.82 -26.56
CA PHE A 217 7.90 -16.51 -25.70
C PHE A 217 8.70 -17.79 -25.49
N GLU A 218 9.99 -17.74 -25.81
CA GLU A 218 10.92 -18.84 -25.62
C GLU A 218 11.99 -18.41 -24.62
N ASP A 219 12.12 -19.20 -23.56
CA ASP A 219 13.04 -18.97 -22.45
C ASP A 219 13.89 -20.22 -22.27
N SER A 220 15.21 -20.03 -22.39
CA SER A 220 16.20 -21.12 -22.29
C SER A 220 16.80 -21.24 -20.89
N ASP A 221 16.37 -20.41 -19.94
CA ASP A 221 16.84 -20.46 -18.55
C ASP A 221 16.34 -21.75 -17.85
N VAL A 222 17.09 -22.20 -16.84
CA VAL A 222 16.75 -23.33 -15.97
C VAL A 222 15.45 -23.07 -15.19
N TYR A 223 15.15 -21.80 -14.90
CA TYR A 223 13.93 -21.37 -14.22
C TYR A 223 13.21 -20.28 -15.01
N PRO A 224 12.41 -20.65 -16.03
CA PRO A 224 11.78 -19.67 -16.90
C PRO A 224 10.77 -18.83 -16.13
N PHE A 225 10.86 -17.51 -16.29
CA PHE A 225 9.98 -16.55 -15.63
C PHE A 225 9.49 -15.49 -16.60
N PHE A 226 8.17 -15.38 -16.72
CA PHE A 226 7.52 -14.39 -17.56
C PHE A 226 6.48 -13.58 -16.76
N SER A 227 6.56 -12.26 -16.86
CA SER A 227 5.57 -11.34 -16.30
C SER A 227 5.18 -10.30 -17.35
N MET A 228 3.88 -10.00 -17.42
CA MET A 228 3.35 -8.98 -18.34
C MET A 228 2.62 -7.91 -17.53
N SER A 229 2.91 -6.65 -17.84
CA SER A 229 2.23 -5.47 -17.29
C SER A 229 1.75 -4.58 -18.45
N ILE A 230 0.61 -3.92 -18.27
CA ILE A 230 0.01 -2.96 -19.21
C ILE A 230 0.09 -1.57 -18.60
#